data_AF-X8DFL0-F1
#
_entry.id   AF-X8DFL0-F1
#
_cell.length_a   1.000
_cell.length_b   1.000
_cell.length_c   1.000
_cell.angle_alpha   90.00
_cell.angle_beta   90.00
_cell.angle_gamma   90.00
#
_symmetry.space_group_name_H-M   'P 1'
#
loop_
_entity.id
_entity.type
_entity.pdbx_description
1 polymer ?
#
loop_
_entity_poly.entity_id
_entity_poly.type
_entity_poly.pdbx_seq_one_letter_code
_entity_poly.pdbx_strand_id
1 'polypeptide(L)'
;MWLWCYHLGWVVIALAIVAVWTLSDRHRAHYRRLSASLWVFARFGLALSMIVYGMAKAIPTQMGYMTLPDQQLQLVGDTSLFNTLWGFMGASEPYSIATGLVELAAGLLLLWNRTWVLGALGSVFAMAQVFLLNMTYDVPVKQVSGELFLIAVAITTPLWPNLVRVVFNHGTRPVRLWSPLGTGRRWLLKTGIVLKFGLAAALTAQCAFLSMLIYSTYKTPTSSLDGVWRATSFTVDGHEATVSQTSPAPWSNVAISHRDKVEEFGVQAFVSQTPDGRTSRWMLEVNGDQLELRKRKSKAPQQFLHAHQSDPDRLVLSGVVEGKQIAGTYERRFMERSKYGFRWVQPEMDPDAVAVGE
;
A
#
# COMPACT_ATOMS: atom_id res chain seq x y z
N MET A 1 -10.41 -17.54 -12.86
CA MET A 1 -9.91 -18.59 -11.96
C MET A 1 -9.31 -17.90 -10.74
N TRP A 2 -9.67 -18.31 -9.52
CA TRP A 2 -9.23 -17.62 -8.30
C TRP A 2 -7.76 -17.91 -8.00
N LEU A 3 -7.04 -16.93 -7.46
CA LEU A 3 -5.59 -17.03 -7.18
C LEU A 3 -5.24 -18.26 -6.33
N TRP A 4 -6.09 -18.60 -5.35
CA TRP A 4 -5.89 -19.76 -4.48
C TRP A 4 -5.90 -21.10 -5.22
N CYS A 5 -6.70 -21.23 -6.29
CA CYS A 5 -6.74 -22.45 -7.09
C CYS A 5 -5.41 -22.66 -7.83
N TYR A 6 -4.80 -21.56 -8.28
CA TYR A 6 -3.49 -21.58 -8.93
C TYR A 6 -2.40 -21.98 -7.94
N HIS A 7 -2.35 -21.35 -6.76
CA HIS A 7 -1.40 -21.68 -5.70
C HIS A 7 -1.54 -23.14 -5.23
N LEU A 8 -2.76 -23.62 -5.00
CA LEU A 8 -3.02 -25.01 -4.62
C LEU A 8 -2.57 -25.97 -5.72
N GLY A 9 -2.85 -25.65 -6.99
CA GLY A 9 -2.38 -26.42 -8.14
C GLY A 9 -0.87 -26.55 -8.16
N TRP A 10 -0.13 -25.45 -7.95
CA TRP A 10 1.33 -25.48 -7.85
C TRP A 10 1.85 -26.27 -6.66
N VAL A 11 1.18 -26.20 -5.51
CA VAL A 11 1.55 -27.02 -4.35
C VAL A 11 1.38 -28.50 -4.65
N VAL A 12 0.26 -28.91 -5.24
CA VAL A 12 0.02 -30.31 -5.63
C VAL A 12 1.06 -30.79 -6.64
N ILE A 13 1.34 -29.99 -7.66
CA ILE A 13 2.37 -30.29 -8.66
C ILE A 13 3.76 -30.37 -8.00
N ALA A 14 4.11 -29.42 -7.13
CA ALA A 14 5.38 -29.42 -6.42
C ALA A 14 5.52 -30.65 -5.51
N LEU A 15 4.47 -31.03 -4.79
CA LEU A 15 4.45 -32.24 -3.96
C LEU A 15 4.59 -33.50 -4.82
N ALA A 16 3.91 -33.57 -5.97
CA ALA A 16 4.06 -34.68 -6.90
C ALA A 16 5.48 -34.77 -7.47
N ILE A 17 6.07 -33.64 -7.88
CA ILE A 17 7.46 -33.57 -8.35
C ILE A 17 8.42 -34.00 -7.24
N VAL A 18 8.26 -33.49 -6.02
CA VAL A 18 9.10 -33.87 -4.87
C VAL A 18 8.94 -35.34 -4.55
N ALA A 19 7.73 -35.90 -4.58
CA ALA A 19 7.49 -37.32 -4.33
C ALA A 19 8.15 -38.19 -5.41
N VAL A 20 7.89 -37.91 -6.69
CA VAL A 20 8.51 -38.62 -7.83
C VAL A 20 10.03 -38.52 -7.77
N TRP A 21 10.57 -37.34 -7.49
CA TRP A 21 12.00 -37.09 -7.37
C TRP A 21 12.63 -37.84 -6.18
N THR A 22 11.98 -37.81 -5.01
CA THR A 22 12.47 -38.46 -3.78
C THR A 22 12.43 -39.99 -3.89
N LEU A 23 11.44 -40.53 -4.61
CA LEU A 23 11.33 -41.96 -4.88
C LEU A 23 12.36 -42.43 -5.93
N SER A 24 12.63 -41.61 -6.94
CA SER A 24 13.51 -41.97 -8.07
C SER A 24 15.01 -41.78 -7.78
N ASP A 25 15.41 -40.88 -6.89
CA ASP A 25 16.81 -40.42 -6.75
C ASP A 25 17.44 -40.73 -5.37
N ARG A 26 17.26 -41.97 -4.88
CA ARG A 26 17.69 -42.41 -3.53
C ARG A 26 19.21 -42.55 -3.31
N HIS A 27 20.04 -42.41 -4.34
CA HIS A 27 21.48 -42.77 -4.28
C HIS A 27 22.50 -41.73 -4.76
N ARG A 28 22.16 -40.43 -4.92
CA ARG A 28 23.12 -39.42 -5.43
C ARG A 28 23.51 -38.31 -4.45
N ALA A 29 24.82 -38.03 -4.38
CA ALA A 29 25.41 -36.93 -3.59
C ALA A 29 25.05 -35.51 -4.08
N HIS A 30 24.37 -35.37 -5.22
CA HIS A 30 24.00 -34.10 -5.84
C HIS A 30 22.88 -33.33 -5.11
N TYR A 31 22.11 -34.00 -4.24
CA TYR A 31 20.98 -33.40 -3.52
C TYR A 31 21.37 -32.19 -2.66
N ARG A 32 22.51 -32.27 -1.94
CA ARG A 32 22.98 -31.18 -1.06
C ARG A 32 23.36 -29.91 -1.83
N ARG A 33 23.77 -30.04 -3.10
CA ARG A 33 24.09 -28.89 -3.96
C ARG A 33 22.83 -28.28 -4.56
N LEU A 34 21.84 -29.11 -4.91
CA LEU A 34 20.55 -28.64 -5.41
C LEU A 34 19.75 -27.91 -4.33
N SER A 35 19.69 -28.46 -3.11
CA SER A 35 19.05 -27.78 -1.97
C SER A 35 19.74 -26.46 -1.63
N ALA A 36 21.08 -26.41 -1.72
CA ALA A 36 21.84 -25.18 -1.57
C ALA A 36 21.51 -24.14 -2.65
N SER A 37 21.38 -24.55 -3.92
CA SER A 37 20.96 -23.68 -5.00
C SER A 37 19.52 -23.15 -4.79
N LEU A 38 18.60 -24.02 -4.37
CA LEU A 38 17.22 -23.62 -4.05
C LEU A 38 17.19 -22.61 -2.91
N TRP A 39 17.98 -22.82 -1.85
CA TRP A 39 18.09 -21.88 -0.74
C TRP A 39 18.62 -20.52 -1.22
N VAL A 40 19.64 -20.49 -2.08
CA VAL A 40 20.15 -19.24 -2.67
C VAL A 40 19.09 -18.55 -3.53
N PHE A 41 18.35 -19.32 -4.34
CA PHE A 41 17.26 -18.80 -5.17
C PHE A 41 16.13 -18.21 -4.33
N ALA A 42 15.61 -18.97 -3.35
CA ALA A 42 14.56 -18.53 -2.44
C ALA A 42 14.98 -17.28 -1.66
N ARG A 43 16.24 -17.25 -1.19
CA ARG A 43 16.82 -16.08 -0.51
C ARG A 43 16.90 -14.86 -1.40
N PHE A 44 17.30 -15.03 -2.67
CA PHE A 44 17.36 -13.91 -3.60
C PHE A 44 15.96 -13.43 -4.00
N GLY A 45 15.02 -14.35 -4.24
CA GLY A 45 13.61 -14.02 -4.48
C GLY A 45 12.99 -13.22 -3.33
N LEU A 46 13.17 -13.70 -2.09
CA LEU A 46 12.72 -12.97 -0.90
C LEU A 46 13.39 -11.59 -0.81
N ALA A 47 14.70 -11.49 -1.06
CA ALA A 47 15.40 -10.21 -1.05
C ALA A 47 14.78 -9.21 -2.02
N LEU A 48 14.49 -9.62 -3.26
CA LEU A 48 13.84 -8.77 -4.26
C LEU A 48 12.44 -8.36 -3.81
N SER A 49 11.61 -9.30 -3.32
CA SER A 49 10.26 -8.98 -2.83
C SER A 49 10.30 -7.95 -1.69
N MET A 50 11.18 -8.15 -0.70
CA MET A 50 11.36 -7.24 0.44
C MET A 50 11.81 -5.85 -0.02
N ILE A 51 12.67 -5.76 -1.05
CA ILE A 51 13.09 -4.49 -1.64
C ILE A 51 11.92 -3.78 -2.33
N VAL A 52 11.11 -4.48 -3.13
CA VAL A 52 9.95 -3.89 -3.83
C VAL A 52 8.94 -3.33 -2.82
N TYR A 53 8.50 -4.14 -1.87
CA TYR A 53 7.51 -3.73 -0.87
C TYR A 53 8.07 -2.67 0.08
N GLY A 54 9.32 -2.84 0.53
CA GLY A 54 10.00 -1.88 1.37
C GLY A 54 10.15 -0.51 0.70
N MET A 55 10.50 -0.47 -0.58
CA MET A 55 10.61 0.78 -1.34
C MET A 55 9.26 1.50 -1.47
N ALA A 56 8.19 0.78 -1.77
CA ALA A 56 6.84 1.34 -1.92
C ALA A 56 6.25 1.91 -0.60
N LYS A 57 6.81 1.51 0.55
CA LYS A 57 6.49 2.06 1.87
C LYS A 57 7.46 3.16 2.31
N ALA A 58 8.76 2.97 2.03
CA ALA A 58 9.81 3.95 2.32
C ALA A 58 9.62 5.25 1.52
N ILE A 59 9.04 5.16 0.33
CA ILE A 59 8.47 6.28 -0.40
C ILE A 59 6.94 6.09 -0.34
N PRO A 60 6.20 6.84 0.50
CA PRO A 60 4.80 6.55 0.87
C PRO A 60 3.80 6.52 -0.29
N THR A 61 3.84 5.47 -1.10
CA THR A 61 3.04 5.33 -2.32
C THR A 61 1.99 4.24 -2.18
N GLN A 62 2.31 3.17 -1.44
CA GLN A 62 1.38 2.05 -1.22
C GLN A 62 0.10 2.49 -0.47
N MET A 63 0.25 3.35 0.53
CA MET A 63 -0.86 3.86 1.38
C MET A 63 -1.07 5.37 1.23
N GLY A 64 -0.16 6.08 0.55
CA GLY A 64 -0.15 7.54 0.51
C GLY A 64 -1.38 8.15 -0.15
N TYR A 65 -2.05 7.41 -1.04
CA TYR A 65 -3.30 7.87 -1.67
C TYR A 65 -4.44 8.05 -0.66
N MET A 66 -4.38 7.42 0.52
CA MET A 66 -5.35 7.65 1.60
C MET A 66 -5.31 9.08 2.16
N THR A 67 -4.25 9.83 1.84
CA THR A 67 -4.17 11.24 2.20
C THR A 67 -4.89 12.16 1.21
N LEU A 68 -5.32 11.66 0.05
CA LEU A 68 -5.98 12.47 -0.98
C LEU A 68 -7.38 12.96 -0.51
N PRO A 69 -7.84 14.12 -0.98
CA PRO A 69 -9.14 14.69 -0.61
C PRO A 69 -10.31 13.69 -0.71
N ASP A 70 -10.36 12.91 -1.79
CA ASP A 70 -11.42 11.94 -2.05
C ASP A 70 -11.52 10.82 -0.98
N GLN A 71 -10.49 10.61 -0.18
CA GLN A 71 -10.47 9.62 0.91
C GLN A 71 -10.79 10.23 2.28
N GLN A 72 -10.93 11.55 2.39
CA GLN A 72 -11.07 12.25 3.69
C GLN A 72 -12.51 12.38 4.19
N LEU A 73 -13.50 12.16 3.33
CA LEU A 73 -14.91 12.32 3.70
C LEU A 73 -15.54 11.07 4.32
N GLN A 74 -14.95 9.88 4.11
CA GLN A 74 -15.53 8.65 4.63
C GLN A 74 -15.50 8.64 6.17
N LEU A 75 -16.62 8.32 6.79
CA LEU A 75 -16.71 8.22 8.25
C LEU A 75 -15.89 7.02 8.73
N VAL A 76 -15.05 7.23 9.75
CA VAL A 76 -14.15 6.18 10.28
C VAL A 76 -14.91 4.91 10.67
N GLY A 77 -16.08 5.05 11.30
CA GLY A 77 -16.93 3.91 11.69
C GLY A 77 -17.68 3.22 10.55
N ASP A 78 -17.73 3.83 9.36
CA ASP A 78 -18.36 3.29 8.14
C ASP A 78 -17.31 2.96 7.05
N THR A 79 -16.09 2.63 7.49
CA THR A 79 -15.01 2.11 6.64
C THR A 79 -14.94 0.59 6.70
N SER A 80 -14.55 -0.05 5.60
CA SER A 80 -14.17 -1.47 5.63
C SER A 80 -12.87 -1.64 6.43
N LEU A 81 -12.65 -2.83 7.01
CA LEU A 81 -11.40 -3.15 7.73
C LEU A 81 -10.15 -2.87 6.88
N PHE A 82 -10.19 -3.19 5.60
CA PHE A 82 -9.12 -2.87 4.66
C PHE A 82 -8.84 -1.35 4.62
N ASN A 83 -9.88 -0.53 4.42
CA ASN A 83 -9.72 0.93 4.39
C ASN A 83 -9.29 1.49 5.75
N THR A 84 -9.73 0.89 6.87
CA THR A 84 -9.27 1.26 8.20
C THR A 84 -7.76 1.05 8.34
N LEU A 85 -7.24 -0.12 7.94
CA LEU A 85 -5.80 -0.40 8.00
C LEU A 85 -5.00 0.49 7.04
N TRP A 86 -5.47 0.66 5.80
CA TRP A 86 -4.82 1.51 4.82
C TRP A 86 -4.80 2.98 5.28
N GLY A 87 -5.91 3.44 5.85
CA GLY A 87 -6.05 4.77 6.43
C GLY A 87 -5.12 4.97 7.62
N PHE A 88 -5.04 4.00 8.54
CA PHE A 88 -4.09 4.03 9.67
C PHE A 88 -2.64 4.16 9.20
N MET A 89 -2.20 3.29 8.28
CA MET A 89 -0.84 3.35 7.74
C MET A 89 -0.59 4.65 6.98
N GLY A 90 -1.55 5.07 6.13
CA GLY A 90 -1.45 6.26 5.28
C GLY A 90 -1.57 7.58 6.04
N ALA A 91 -2.18 7.59 7.22
CA ALA A 91 -2.31 8.78 8.05
C ALA A 91 -0.96 9.27 8.60
N SER A 92 0.02 8.37 8.77
CA SER A 92 1.35 8.69 9.28
C SER A 92 2.44 8.29 8.30
N GLU A 93 2.92 9.25 7.51
CA GLU A 93 4.04 9.03 6.60
C GLU A 93 5.31 8.57 7.33
N PRO A 94 5.73 9.15 8.47
CA PRO A 94 6.91 8.68 9.19
C PRO A 94 6.80 7.21 9.61
N TYR A 95 5.61 6.77 10.03
CA TYR A 95 5.37 5.37 10.39
C TYR A 95 5.44 4.45 9.16
N SER A 96 4.78 4.83 8.07
CA SER A 96 4.89 4.12 6.79
C SER A 96 6.34 4.00 6.33
N ILE A 97 7.11 5.09 6.38
CA ILE A 97 8.54 5.10 6.02
C ILE A 97 9.34 4.15 6.92
N ALA A 98 9.15 4.21 8.24
CA ALA A 98 9.85 3.36 9.18
C ALA A 98 9.62 1.87 8.90
N THR A 99 8.37 1.46 8.67
CA THR A 99 8.05 0.07 8.30
C THR A 99 8.67 -0.33 6.96
N GLY A 100 8.67 0.57 5.97
CA GLY A 100 9.31 0.34 4.68
C GLY A 100 10.83 0.21 4.77
N LEU A 101 11.49 1.01 5.61
CA LEU A 101 12.92 0.92 5.86
C LEU A 101 13.32 -0.41 6.51
N VAL A 102 12.50 -0.94 7.43
CA VAL A 102 12.73 -2.27 8.02
C VAL A 102 12.69 -3.34 6.93
N GLU A 103 11.69 -3.30 6.05
CA GLU A 103 11.55 -4.26 4.95
C GLU A 103 12.71 -4.14 3.94
N LEU A 104 13.02 -2.91 3.53
CA LEU A 104 14.10 -2.62 2.58
C LEU A 104 15.46 -3.04 3.13
N ALA A 105 15.76 -2.71 4.39
CA ALA A 105 17.00 -3.13 5.04
C ALA A 105 17.10 -4.65 5.14
N ALA A 106 16.01 -5.34 5.51
CA ALA A 106 15.98 -6.80 5.55
C ALA A 106 16.27 -7.40 4.17
N GLY A 107 15.65 -6.88 3.11
CA GLY A 107 15.88 -7.29 1.72
C GLY A 107 17.32 -7.06 1.26
N LEU A 108 17.90 -5.89 1.53
CA LEU A 108 19.29 -5.59 1.19
C LEU A 108 20.27 -6.50 1.95
N LEU A 109 20.08 -6.70 3.25
CA LEU A 109 20.93 -7.58 4.06
C LEU A 109 20.88 -9.04 3.58
N LEU A 110 19.77 -9.49 2.98
CA LEU A 110 19.69 -10.81 2.33
C LEU A 110 20.55 -10.92 1.07
N LEU A 111 21.10 -9.85 0.50
CA LEU A 111 21.99 -9.95 -0.66
C LEU A 111 23.42 -10.40 -0.28
N TRP A 112 23.90 -10.17 0.94
CA TRP A 112 25.27 -10.55 1.31
C TRP A 112 25.34 -11.78 2.22
N ASN A 113 26.25 -12.71 1.93
CA ASN A 113 26.46 -13.91 2.76
C ASN A 113 26.97 -13.62 4.17
N ARG A 114 27.39 -12.39 4.48
CA ARG A 114 27.80 -11.99 5.84
C ARG A 114 26.63 -11.52 6.69
N THR A 115 25.63 -10.89 6.08
CA THR A 115 24.51 -10.22 6.76
C THR A 115 23.19 -10.97 6.65
N TRP A 116 23.18 -12.11 5.98
CA TRP A 116 21.94 -12.84 5.66
C TRP A 116 21.11 -13.25 6.88
N VAL A 117 21.76 -13.49 8.02
CA VAL A 117 21.06 -13.83 9.26
C VAL A 117 20.17 -12.67 9.71
N LEU A 118 20.73 -11.45 9.72
CA LEU A 118 19.97 -10.24 10.06
C LEU A 118 18.85 -9.99 9.05
N GLY A 119 19.14 -10.14 7.75
CA GLY A 119 18.13 -10.01 6.70
C GLY A 119 17.01 -11.04 6.82
N ALA A 120 17.33 -12.30 7.14
CA ALA A 120 16.37 -13.38 7.27
C ALA A 120 15.48 -13.19 8.50
N LEU A 121 16.06 -12.90 9.66
CA LEU A 121 15.30 -12.63 10.88
C LEU A 121 14.43 -11.38 10.72
N GLY A 122 14.97 -10.30 10.16
CA GLY A 122 14.21 -9.09 9.84
C GLY A 122 13.03 -9.37 8.91
N SER A 123 13.25 -10.20 7.88
CA SER A 123 12.18 -10.61 6.96
C SER A 123 11.12 -11.47 7.65
N VAL A 124 11.51 -12.38 8.56
CA VAL A 124 10.56 -13.18 9.35
C VAL A 124 9.65 -12.28 10.17
N PHE A 125 10.21 -11.32 10.92
CA PHE A 125 9.41 -10.40 11.73
C PHE A 125 8.53 -9.48 10.88
N ALA A 126 9.08 -8.89 9.82
CA ALA A 126 8.32 -8.01 8.93
C ALA A 126 7.18 -8.76 8.23
N MET A 127 7.45 -9.93 7.66
CA MET A 127 6.43 -10.72 6.97
C MET A 127 5.42 -11.35 7.93
N ALA A 128 5.80 -11.69 9.16
CA ALA A 128 4.85 -12.10 10.19
C ALA A 128 3.83 -11.00 10.47
N GLN A 129 4.30 -9.75 10.65
CA GLN A 129 3.44 -8.60 10.87
C GLN A 129 2.54 -8.32 9.66
N VAL A 130 3.11 -8.26 8.45
CA VAL A 130 2.33 -8.05 7.22
C VAL A 130 1.30 -9.15 7.01
N PHE A 131 1.67 -10.41 7.23
CA PHE A 131 0.75 -11.54 7.07
C PHE A 131 -0.38 -11.49 8.11
N LEU A 132 -0.07 -11.17 9.37
CA LEU A 132 -1.07 -11.03 10.42
C LEU A 132 -2.07 -9.92 10.08
N LEU A 133 -1.58 -8.73 9.72
CA LEU A 133 -2.42 -7.61 9.30
C LEU A 133 -3.29 -7.99 8.09
N ASN A 134 -2.71 -8.66 7.10
CA ASN A 134 -3.45 -9.08 5.92
C ASN A 134 -4.57 -10.07 6.26
N MET A 135 -4.36 -10.90 7.28
CA MET A 135 -5.35 -11.87 7.72
C MET A 135 -6.47 -11.25 8.57
N THR A 136 -6.14 -10.30 9.43
CA THR A 136 -7.11 -9.70 10.36
C THR A 136 -7.88 -8.52 9.76
N TYR A 137 -7.36 -7.87 8.71
CA TYR A 137 -8.01 -6.72 8.04
C TYR A 137 -8.52 -7.03 6.63
N ASP A 138 -8.66 -8.32 6.29
CA ASP A 138 -9.17 -8.81 5.00
C ASP A 138 -8.46 -8.21 3.77
N VAL A 139 -7.13 -8.18 3.83
CA VAL A 139 -6.33 -7.66 2.72
C VAL A 139 -6.24 -8.70 1.60
N PRO A 140 -6.47 -8.33 0.32
CA PRO A 140 -6.53 -9.28 -0.79
C PRO A 140 -5.18 -9.93 -1.17
N VAL A 141 -4.07 -9.61 -0.48
CA VAL A 141 -2.72 -10.15 -0.73
C VAL A 141 -2.21 -11.11 0.35
N LYS A 142 -3.10 -11.61 1.23
CA LYS A 142 -2.79 -12.54 2.32
C LYS A 142 -2.01 -13.81 1.91
N GLN A 143 -2.31 -14.38 0.75
CA GLN A 143 -1.60 -15.57 0.23
C GLN A 143 -0.13 -15.29 -0.07
N VAL A 144 0.14 -14.22 -0.82
CA VAL A 144 1.50 -13.83 -1.20
C VAL A 144 2.32 -13.47 0.05
N SER A 145 1.76 -12.71 0.99
CA SER A 145 2.47 -12.43 2.25
C SER A 145 2.74 -13.68 3.09
N GLY A 146 1.82 -14.65 3.08
CA GLY A 146 2.01 -15.93 3.76
C GLY A 146 3.13 -16.77 3.13
N GLU A 147 3.21 -16.81 1.80
CA GLU A 147 4.30 -17.48 1.09
C GLU A 147 5.66 -16.85 1.40
N LEU A 148 5.75 -15.51 1.36
CA LEU A 148 6.98 -14.79 1.71
C LEU A 148 7.37 -15.03 3.17
N PHE A 149 6.40 -15.08 4.08
CA PHE A 149 6.64 -15.44 5.49
C PHE A 149 7.21 -16.86 5.62
N LEU A 150 6.59 -17.85 4.96
CA LEU A 150 7.08 -19.23 4.97
C LEU A 150 8.48 -19.36 4.35
N ILE A 151 8.76 -18.64 3.26
CA ILE A 151 10.08 -18.59 2.64
C ILE A 151 11.10 -17.96 3.61
N ALA A 152 10.75 -16.86 4.28
CA ALA A 152 11.61 -16.22 5.27
C ALA A 152 11.96 -17.19 6.41
N VAL A 153 10.97 -17.91 6.94
CA VAL A 153 11.19 -18.96 7.96
C VAL A 153 12.07 -20.08 7.40
N ALA A 154 11.81 -20.57 6.19
CA ALA A 154 12.59 -21.64 5.57
C ALA A 154 14.06 -21.24 5.33
N ILE A 155 14.35 -19.97 5.01
CA ILE A 155 15.71 -19.47 4.85
C ILE A 155 16.49 -19.53 6.18
N THR A 156 15.82 -19.44 7.33
CA THR A 156 16.47 -19.56 8.65
C THR A 156 16.86 -20.99 9.04
N THR A 157 16.54 -22.00 8.22
CA THR A 157 16.85 -23.42 8.51
C THR A 157 18.31 -23.69 8.92
N PRO A 158 19.37 -23.04 8.38
CA PRO A 158 20.74 -23.26 8.87
C PRO A 158 20.98 -22.79 10.31
N LEU A 159 20.09 -21.95 10.87
CA LEU A 159 20.16 -21.42 12.23
C LEU A 159 19.48 -22.33 13.26
N TRP A 160 18.52 -23.15 12.84
CA TRP A 160 17.69 -23.93 13.76
C TRP A 160 18.48 -24.83 14.72
N PRO A 161 19.57 -25.52 14.31
CA PRO A 161 20.38 -26.29 15.25
C PRO A 161 21.03 -25.43 16.33
N ASN A 162 21.36 -24.17 16.02
CA ASN A 162 21.90 -23.24 17.01
C ASN A 162 20.80 -22.65 17.88
N LEU A 163 19.60 -22.40 17.36
CA LEU A 163 18.45 -21.99 18.17
C LEU A 163 18.12 -23.03 19.24
N VAL A 164 18.08 -24.31 18.86
CA VAL A 164 17.88 -25.42 19.81
C VAL A 164 19.00 -25.46 20.86
N ARG A 165 20.27 -25.30 20.46
CA ARG A 165 21.39 -25.23 21.41
C ARG A 165 21.23 -24.08 22.41
N VAL A 166 20.86 -22.89 21.94
CA VAL A 166 20.66 -21.72 22.80
C VAL A 166 19.53 -21.98 23.81
N VAL A 167 18.41 -22.58 23.37
CA VAL A 167 17.30 -22.96 24.26
C VAL A 167 17.76 -23.90 25.38
N PHE A 168 18.67 -24.83 25.08
CA PHE A 168 19.26 -25.74 26.07
C PHE A 168 20.54 -25.21 26.73
N ASN A 169 20.81 -23.91 26.64
CA ASN A 169 22.00 -23.25 27.21
C ASN A 169 23.34 -23.89 26.79
N HIS A 170 23.43 -24.32 25.53
CA HIS A 170 24.64 -24.85 24.91
C HIS A 170 25.28 -23.83 23.97
N GLY A 171 26.61 -23.86 23.87
CA GLY A 171 27.37 -23.00 22.96
C GLY A 171 26.99 -23.19 21.47
N THR A 172 26.87 -22.08 20.74
CA THR A 172 26.56 -22.06 19.31
C THR A 172 27.75 -22.49 18.46
N ARG A 173 27.49 -23.09 17.29
CA ARG A 173 28.52 -23.47 16.32
C ARG A 173 28.52 -22.53 15.11
N PRO A 174 29.67 -22.34 14.42
CA PRO A 174 29.71 -21.57 13.19
C PRO A 174 28.75 -22.13 12.13
N VAL A 175 27.86 -21.28 11.61
CA VAL A 175 26.89 -21.68 10.58
C VAL A 175 27.63 -21.79 9.24
N ARG A 176 27.77 -23.03 8.74
CA ARG A 176 28.39 -23.29 7.44
C ARG A 176 27.31 -23.42 6.37
N LEU A 177 27.26 -22.45 5.46
CA LEU A 177 26.39 -22.51 4.29
C LEU A 177 26.89 -23.60 3.32
N TRP A 178 25.95 -24.28 2.68
CA TRP A 178 26.25 -25.32 1.68
C TRP A 178 26.76 -24.69 0.37
N SER A 179 27.54 -25.45 -0.39
CA SER A 179 27.99 -25.02 -1.72
C SER A 179 26.91 -25.26 -2.78
N PRO A 180 26.37 -24.21 -3.42
CA PRO A 180 25.44 -24.36 -4.53
C PRO A 180 26.11 -24.98 -5.77
N LEU A 181 25.31 -25.36 -6.76
CA LEU A 181 25.79 -25.86 -8.05
C LEU A 181 26.67 -24.80 -8.74
N GLY A 182 27.74 -25.26 -9.41
CA GLY A 182 28.61 -24.38 -10.21
C GLY A 182 29.69 -23.62 -9.43
N THR A 183 29.79 -23.78 -8.11
CA THR A 183 30.84 -23.13 -7.28
C THR A 183 32.28 -23.44 -7.69
N GLY A 184 32.52 -24.58 -8.33
CA GLY A 184 33.85 -24.93 -8.86
C GLY A 184 34.26 -24.14 -10.11
N ARG A 185 33.33 -23.46 -10.79
CA ARG A 185 33.59 -22.72 -12.04
C ARG A 185 33.62 -21.22 -11.75
N ARG A 186 34.82 -20.63 -11.73
CA ARG A 186 35.03 -19.20 -11.39
C ARG A 186 34.20 -18.24 -12.24
N TRP A 187 33.99 -18.54 -13.53
CA TRP A 187 33.19 -17.70 -14.41
C TRP A 187 31.71 -17.71 -14.01
N LEU A 188 31.11 -18.87 -13.71
CA LEU A 188 29.71 -18.98 -13.26
C LEU A 188 29.49 -18.21 -11.95
N LEU A 189 30.44 -18.29 -11.02
CA LEU A 189 30.37 -17.52 -9.78
C LEU A 189 30.39 -16.01 -10.03
N LYS A 190 31.32 -15.52 -10.85
CA LYS A 190 31.41 -14.09 -11.19
C LYS A 190 30.13 -13.63 -11.90
N THR A 191 29.67 -14.36 -12.90
CA THR A 191 28.43 -14.06 -13.62
C THR A 191 27.22 -14.05 -12.69
N GLY A 192 27.08 -15.05 -11.81
CA GLY A 192 25.98 -15.10 -10.84
C GLY A 192 25.98 -13.94 -9.84
N ILE A 193 27.16 -13.51 -9.37
CA ILE A 193 27.29 -12.35 -8.49
C ILE A 193 26.92 -11.06 -9.24
N VAL A 194 27.47 -10.85 -10.44
CA VAL A 194 27.17 -9.66 -11.26
C VAL A 194 25.68 -9.60 -11.58
N LEU A 195 25.08 -10.71 -12.02
CA LEU A 195 23.66 -10.76 -12.34
C LEU A 195 22.79 -10.49 -11.10
N LYS A 196 23.12 -11.11 -9.96
CA LYS A 196 22.39 -10.91 -8.69
C LYS A 196 22.39 -9.45 -8.26
N PHE A 197 23.56 -8.83 -8.18
CA PHE A 197 23.68 -7.43 -7.73
C PHE A 197 23.18 -6.45 -8.79
N GLY A 198 23.45 -6.71 -10.07
CA GLY A 198 22.95 -5.90 -11.18
C GLY A 198 21.43 -5.89 -11.24
N LEU A 199 20.79 -7.06 -11.14
CA LEU A 199 19.32 -7.16 -11.10
C LEU A 199 18.74 -6.49 -9.86
N ALA A 200 19.32 -6.74 -8.67
CA ALA A 200 18.85 -6.09 -7.44
C ALA A 200 18.98 -4.56 -7.52
N ALA A 201 20.11 -4.04 -8.03
CA ALA A 201 20.34 -2.62 -8.17
C ALA A 201 19.39 -1.98 -9.20
N ALA A 202 19.25 -2.59 -10.38
CA ALA A 202 18.35 -2.11 -11.42
C ALA A 202 16.88 -2.09 -10.94
N LEU A 203 16.44 -3.17 -10.28
CA LEU A 203 15.09 -3.26 -9.72
C LEU A 203 14.88 -2.23 -8.59
N THR A 204 15.86 -2.05 -7.70
CA THR A 204 15.78 -1.04 -6.63
C THR A 204 15.67 0.37 -7.23
N ALA A 205 16.50 0.70 -8.23
CA ALA A 205 16.49 1.99 -8.89
C ALA A 205 15.16 2.24 -9.62
N GLN A 206 14.65 1.23 -10.33
CA GLN A 206 13.36 1.31 -11.02
C GLN A 206 12.21 1.52 -10.03
N CYS A 207 12.16 0.76 -8.94
CA CYS A 207 11.13 0.91 -7.90
C CYS A 207 11.21 2.29 -7.24
N ALA A 208 12.41 2.79 -6.94
CA ALA A 208 12.61 4.11 -6.36
C ALA A 208 12.15 5.22 -7.31
N PHE A 209 12.52 5.13 -8.59
CA PHE A 209 12.10 6.08 -9.62
C PHE A 209 10.58 6.11 -9.79
N LEU A 210 9.94 4.95 -9.97
CA LEU A 210 8.48 4.85 -10.08
C LEU A 210 7.77 5.37 -8.82
N SER A 211 8.25 4.98 -7.64
CA SER A 211 7.65 5.45 -6.38
C SER A 211 7.79 6.96 -6.23
N MET A 212 8.91 7.56 -6.67
CA MET A 212 9.09 9.01 -6.65
C MET A 212 8.12 9.73 -7.59
N LEU A 213 7.87 9.19 -8.79
CA LEU A 213 6.89 9.75 -9.72
C LEU A 213 5.47 9.73 -9.12
N ILE A 214 5.04 8.58 -8.57
CA ILE A 214 3.75 8.43 -7.91
C ILE A 214 3.63 9.38 -6.73
N TYR A 215 4.65 9.42 -5.85
CA TYR A 215 4.66 10.28 -4.68
C TYR A 215 4.59 11.76 -5.06
N SER A 216 5.34 12.18 -6.08
CA SER A 216 5.32 13.56 -6.57
C SER A 216 3.94 13.94 -7.13
N THR A 217 3.25 12.99 -7.77
CA THR A 217 1.89 13.17 -8.28
C THR A 217 0.92 13.31 -7.12
N TYR A 218 0.97 12.41 -6.12
CA TYR A 218 0.13 12.50 -4.94
C TYR A 218 0.35 13.78 -4.13
N LYS A 219 1.53 14.40 -4.15
CA LYS A 219 1.80 15.62 -3.37
C LYS A 219 1.54 16.93 -4.12
N THR A 220 1.35 16.88 -5.43
CA THR A 220 1.22 18.08 -6.26
C THR A 220 -0.22 18.21 -6.78
N PRO A 221 -1.07 19.08 -6.19
CA PRO A 221 -2.34 19.43 -6.80
C PRO A 221 -2.10 20.19 -8.12
N THR A 222 -2.86 19.86 -9.15
CA THR A 222 -2.73 20.50 -10.49
C THR A 222 -3.90 21.41 -10.82
N SER A 223 -4.96 21.41 -10.01
CA SER A 223 -6.10 22.32 -10.11
C SER A 223 -6.37 23.01 -8.76
N SER A 224 -6.85 24.25 -8.81
CA SER A 224 -7.30 25.02 -7.65
C SER A 224 -8.57 24.44 -6.99
N LEU A 225 -9.27 23.56 -7.71
CA LEU A 225 -10.41 22.79 -7.22
C LEU A 225 -9.99 21.67 -6.24
N ASP A 226 -8.72 21.24 -6.24
CA ASP A 226 -8.23 20.17 -5.36
C ASP A 226 -8.41 20.55 -3.87
N GLY A 227 -9.06 19.67 -3.13
CA GLY A 227 -9.34 19.87 -1.73
C GLY A 227 -10.70 19.34 -1.30
N VAL A 228 -11.02 19.60 -0.04
CA VAL A 228 -12.32 19.27 0.54
C VAL A 228 -13.06 20.56 0.83
N TRP A 229 -14.35 20.54 0.54
CA TRP A 229 -15.21 21.70 0.49
C TRP A 229 -16.48 21.41 1.29
N ARG A 230 -16.92 22.40 2.07
CA ARG A 230 -18.15 22.35 2.87
C ARG A 230 -19.19 23.27 2.25
N ALA A 231 -20.42 22.80 2.10
CA ALA A 231 -21.50 23.63 1.59
C ALA A 231 -21.88 24.72 2.61
N THR A 232 -21.95 25.96 2.14
CA THR A 232 -22.52 27.11 2.87
C THR A 232 -23.97 27.36 2.44
N SER A 233 -24.30 27.06 1.19
CA SER A 233 -25.67 27.02 0.68
C SER A 233 -25.80 25.95 -0.38
N PHE A 234 -27.00 25.36 -0.49
CA PHE A 234 -27.31 24.38 -1.53
C PHE A 234 -28.77 24.54 -1.93
N THR A 235 -29.04 24.64 -3.23
CA THR A 235 -30.38 24.74 -3.78
C THR A 235 -30.68 23.61 -4.75
N VAL A 236 -31.94 23.19 -4.77
CA VAL A 236 -32.50 22.22 -5.70
C VAL A 236 -33.71 22.87 -6.37
N ASP A 237 -33.71 22.93 -7.70
CA ASP A 237 -34.72 23.62 -8.52
C ASP A 237 -35.03 25.04 -8.00
N GLY A 238 -33.98 25.76 -7.61
CA GLY A 238 -34.04 27.14 -7.10
C GLY A 238 -34.48 27.28 -5.64
N HIS A 239 -34.86 26.20 -4.96
CA HIS A 239 -35.28 26.22 -3.56
C HIS A 239 -34.14 25.77 -2.65
N GLU A 240 -33.99 26.39 -1.48
CA GLU A 240 -32.98 26.00 -0.49
C GLU A 240 -33.23 24.56 -0.02
N ALA A 241 -32.19 23.73 -0.07
CA ALA A 241 -32.30 22.33 0.27
C ALA A 241 -32.29 22.12 1.79
N THR A 242 -33.23 21.32 2.27
CA THR A 242 -33.31 20.93 3.67
C THR A 242 -32.53 19.64 3.93
N VAL A 243 -32.18 19.39 5.19
CA VAL A 243 -31.50 18.14 5.60
C VAL A 243 -32.35 16.90 5.30
N SER A 244 -33.67 17.02 5.23
CA SER A 244 -34.60 15.94 4.90
C SER A 244 -34.79 15.68 3.40
N GLN A 245 -34.22 16.52 2.53
CA GLN A 245 -34.28 16.35 1.08
C GLN A 245 -33.49 15.09 0.66
N THR A 246 -34.13 14.21 -0.12
CA THR A 246 -33.53 12.94 -0.56
C THR A 246 -33.36 12.81 -2.07
N SER A 247 -34.03 13.63 -2.88
CA SER A 247 -33.99 13.55 -4.35
C SER A 247 -33.76 14.92 -5.02
N PRO A 248 -32.51 15.27 -5.38
CA PRO A 248 -31.28 14.65 -4.88
C PRO A 248 -31.01 15.08 -3.43
N ALA A 249 -30.35 14.22 -2.66
CA ALA A 249 -29.88 14.61 -1.33
C ALA A 249 -28.81 15.71 -1.44
N PRO A 250 -28.85 16.76 -0.58
CA PRO A 250 -27.92 17.87 -0.67
C PRO A 250 -26.49 17.42 -0.36
N TRP A 251 -25.52 17.94 -1.09
CA TRP A 251 -24.11 17.61 -0.86
C TRP A 251 -23.53 18.53 0.22
N SER A 252 -23.62 18.07 1.47
CA SER A 252 -23.08 18.79 2.62
C SER A 252 -21.56 19.03 2.53
N ASN A 253 -20.82 18.08 1.96
CA ASN A 253 -19.41 18.23 1.63
C ASN A 253 -19.13 17.64 0.25
N VAL A 254 -18.14 18.20 -0.43
CA VAL A 254 -17.56 17.62 -1.65
C VAL A 254 -16.05 17.57 -1.52
N ALA A 255 -15.43 16.52 -2.05
CA ALA A 255 -13.99 16.40 -2.13
C ALA A 255 -13.58 16.18 -3.58
N ILE A 256 -12.60 16.95 -4.02
CA ILE A 256 -12.07 16.91 -5.37
C ILE A 256 -10.58 16.59 -5.25
N SER A 257 -10.18 15.45 -5.81
CA SER A 257 -8.77 15.11 -6.01
C SER A 257 -8.47 15.37 -7.48
N HIS A 258 -7.57 16.29 -7.78
CA HIS A 258 -7.13 16.59 -9.15
C HIS A 258 -5.61 16.73 -9.16
N ARG A 259 -4.94 15.58 -9.32
CA ARG A 259 -3.48 15.46 -9.26
C ARG A 259 -3.00 14.59 -10.41
N ASP A 260 -2.60 15.20 -11.51
CA ASP A 260 -2.28 14.52 -12.78
C ASP A 260 -0.92 14.94 -13.35
N LYS A 261 0.00 15.39 -12.47
CA LYS A 261 1.37 15.77 -12.83
C LYS A 261 2.09 14.71 -13.70
N VAL A 262 1.84 13.44 -13.41
CA VAL A 262 2.20 12.31 -14.27
C VAL A 262 0.92 11.61 -14.65
N GLU A 263 0.54 11.67 -15.92
CA GLU A 263 -0.75 11.19 -16.43
C GLU A 263 -1.04 9.74 -16.03
N GLU A 264 -0.05 8.85 -16.11
CA GLU A 264 -0.17 7.43 -15.77
C GLU A 264 -0.53 7.18 -14.29
N PHE A 265 -0.12 8.08 -13.39
CA PHE A 265 -0.35 7.98 -11.94
C PHE A 265 -1.38 9.01 -11.45
N GLY A 266 -2.05 9.69 -12.37
CA GLY A 266 -2.98 10.75 -12.06
C GLY A 266 -4.18 10.25 -11.27
N VAL A 267 -4.63 11.06 -10.29
CA VAL A 267 -5.88 10.84 -9.56
C VAL A 267 -6.80 12.01 -9.81
N GLN A 268 -7.88 11.71 -10.55
CA GLN A 268 -8.98 12.63 -10.81
C GLN A 268 -10.27 11.99 -10.28
N ALA A 269 -10.72 12.45 -9.11
CA ALA A 269 -11.88 11.90 -8.43
C ALA A 269 -12.72 13.00 -7.79
N PHE A 270 -14.04 12.81 -7.83
CA PHE A 270 -15.01 13.65 -7.15
C PHE A 270 -15.79 12.79 -6.16
N VAL A 271 -15.94 13.25 -4.93
CA VAL A 271 -16.72 12.59 -3.89
C VAL A 271 -17.72 13.57 -3.33
N SER A 272 -19.00 13.24 -3.39
CA SER A 272 -20.03 13.96 -2.63
C SER A 272 -20.35 13.25 -1.33
N GLN A 273 -20.71 14.02 -0.30
CA GLN A 273 -21.18 13.52 0.98
C GLN A 273 -22.53 14.14 1.34
N THR A 274 -23.51 13.29 1.63
CA THR A 274 -24.84 13.68 2.10
C THR A 274 -24.83 14.00 3.61
N PRO A 275 -25.87 14.67 4.16
CA PRO A 275 -25.87 15.09 5.57
C PRO A 275 -25.82 13.93 6.58
N ASP A 276 -26.26 12.74 6.18
CA ASP A 276 -26.15 11.50 6.95
C ASP A 276 -24.73 10.86 6.89
N GLY A 277 -23.80 11.51 6.19
CA GLY A 277 -22.39 11.10 6.09
C GLY A 277 -22.07 10.11 4.98
N ARG A 278 -23.06 9.62 4.23
CA ARG A 278 -22.82 8.68 3.11
C ARG A 278 -22.05 9.36 1.99
N THR A 279 -21.07 8.65 1.43
CA THR A 279 -20.23 9.17 0.36
C THR A 279 -20.53 8.52 -0.99
N SER A 280 -20.45 9.31 -2.05
CA SER A 280 -20.59 8.85 -3.43
C SER A 280 -19.36 9.27 -4.23
N ARG A 281 -18.53 8.30 -4.59
CA ARG A 281 -17.34 8.51 -5.43
C ARG A 281 -17.68 8.45 -6.92
N TRP A 282 -17.01 9.29 -7.69
CA TRP A 282 -17.10 9.45 -9.13
C TRP A 282 -15.69 9.65 -9.70
N MET A 283 -15.43 9.09 -10.88
CA MET A 283 -14.33 9.56 -11.72
C MET A 283 -14.69 10.96 -12.21
N LEU A 284 -13.68 11.84 -12.19
CA LEU A 284 -13.78 13.22 -12.63
C LEU A 284 -12.98 13.38 -13.91
N GLU A 285 -13.56 14.07 -14.89
CA GLU A 285 -12.85 14.61 -16.05
C GLU A 285 -13.17 16.10 -16.12
N VAL A 286 -12.14 16.94 -16.27
CA VAL A 286 -12.26 18.40 -16.23
C VAL A 286 -12.04 18.95 -17.62
N ASN A 287 -13.07 19.59 -18.18
CA ASN A 287 -13.07 20.20 -19.50
C ASN A 287 -13.34 21.70 -19.35
N GLY A 288 -12.29 22.48 -19.07
CA GLY A 288 -12.42 23.90 -18.71
C GLY A 288 -13.20 24.04 -17.41
N ASP A 289 -14.31 24.78 -17.45
CA ASP A 289 -15.19 24.99 -16.29
C ASP A 289 -16.21 23.86 -16.10
N GLN A 290 -16.27 22.88 -17.01
CA GLN A 290 -17.20 21.76 -16.93
C GLN A 290 -16.54 20.54 -16.28
N LEU A 291 -17.18 20.00 -15.26
CA LEU A 291 -16.82 18.76 -14.58
C LEU A 291 -17.74 17.63 -15.05
N GLU A 292 -17.16 16.60 -15.62
CA GLU A 292 -17.87 15.39 -16.03
C GLU A 292 -17.70 14.28 -15.00
N LEU A 293 -18.81 13.78 -14.47
CA LEU A 293 -18.80 12.73 -13.46
C LEU A 293 -19.25 11.39 -14.02
N ARG A 294 -18.42 10.36 -13.81
CA ARG A 294 -18.65 8.98 -14.28
C ARG A 294 -18.48 7.97 -13.15
N LYS A 295 -19.38 6.99 -13.02
CA LYS A 295 -19.18 5.85 -12.10
C LYS A 295 -18.15 4.86 -12.62
N ARG A 296 -17.98 4.75 -13.94
CA ARG A 296 -17.01 3.86 -14.60
C ARG A 296 -16.50 4.49 -15.88
N LYS A 297 -15.19 4.36 -16.16
CA LYS A 297 -14.54 4.87 -17.39
C LYS A 297 -15.22 4.38 -18.68
N SER A 298 -15.77 3.17 -18.67
CA SER A 298 -16.44 2.56 -19.83
C SER A 298 -17.87 3.05 -20.07
N LYS A 299 -18.42 3.91 -19.20
CA LYS A 299 -19.79 4.43 -19.29
C LYS A 299 -19.75 5.92 -19.61
N ALA A 300 -20.77 6.39 -20.32
CA ALA A 300 -20.97 7.80 -20.58
C ALA A 300 -21.06 8.62 -19.27
N PRO A 301 -20.70 9.91 -19.29
CA PRO A 301 -20.91 10.83 -18.16
C PRO A 301 -22.37 10.84 -17.73
N GLN A 302 -22.58 10.74 -16.41
CA GLN A 302 -23.90 10.64 -15.79
C GLN A 302 -24.34 11.96 -15.20
N GLN A 303 -23.39 12.83 -14.84
CA GLN A 303 -23.66 14.15 -14.33
C GLN A 303 -22.67 15.13 -14.95
N PHE A 304 -23.16 16.32 -15.26
CA PHE A 304 -22.38 17.44 -15.74
C PHE A 304 -22.58 18.57 -14.75
N LEU A 305 -21.47 19.04 -14.19
CA LEU A 305 -21.45 20.19 -13.31
C LEU A 305 -20.60 21.27 -13.96
N HIS A 306 -20.88 22.51 -13.62
CA HIS A 306 -20.05 23.66 -13.89
C HIS A 306 -19.42 24.10 -12.58
N ALA A 307 -18.11 24.22 -12.56
CA ALA A 307 -17.36 24.77 -11.45
C ALA A 307 -16.98 26.20 -11.76
N HIS A 308 -17.34 27.10 -10.86
CA HIS A 308 -16.88 28.47 -10.88
C HIS A 308 -16.20 28.81 -9.57
N GLN A 309 -14.98 29.32 -9.65
CA GLN A 309 -14.18 29.66 -8.49
C GLN A 309 -13.84 31.15 -8.57
N SER A 310 -14.51 31.96 -7.73
CA SER A 310 -14.25 33.40 -7.64
C SER A 310 -13.11 33.73 -6.68
N ASP A 311 -12.81 32.83 -5.74
CA ASP A 311 -11.76 32.95 -4.73
C ASP A 311 -11.15 31.56 -4.47
N PRO A 312 -9.85 31.42 -4.17
CA PRO A 312 -9.24 30.14 -3.79
C PRO A 312 -10.01 29.34 -2.73
N ASP A 313 -10.75 29.99 -1.84
CA ASP A 313 -11.51 29.35 -0.77
C ASP A 313 -13.02 29.32 -1.00
N ARG A 314 -13.51 29.76 -2.17
CA ARG A 314 -14.94 29.70 -2.54
C ARG A 314 -15.16 28.97 -3.86
N LEU A 315 -15.95 27.91 -3.80
CA LEU A 315 -16.31 27.10 -4.97
C LEU A 315 -17.82 27.14 -5.17
N VAL A 316 -18.27 27.45 -6.38
CA VAL A 316 -19.66 27.32 -6.79
C VAL A 316 -19.78 26.15 -7.76
N LEU A 317 -20.66 25.20 -7.44
CA LEU A 317 -20.98 24.08 -8.33
C LEU A 317 -22.44 24.19 -8.75
N SER A 318 -22.70 24.17 -10.05
CA SER A 318 -24.06 24.16 -10.59
C SER A 318 -24.23 23.12 -11.68
N GLY A 319 -25.38 22.46 -11.80
CA GLY A 319 -25.61 21.52 -12.88
C GLY A 319 -26.85 20.68 -12.67
N VAL A 320 -26.99 19.61 -13.47
CA VAL A 320 -28.15 18.71 -13.39
C VAL A 320 -27.75 17.41 -12.71
N VAL A 321 -28.42 17.10 -11.60
CA VAL A 321 -28.24 15.86 -10.84
C VAL A 321 -29.60 15.18 -10.69
N GLU A 322 -29.70 13.93 -11.15
CA GLU A 322 -30.96 13.16 -11.12
C GLU A 322 -32.14 13.88 -11.78
N GLY A 323 -31.87 14.70 -12.81
CA GLY A 323 -32.88 15.45 -13.55
C GLY A 323 -33.31 16.77 -12.92
N LYS A 324 -32.75 17.15 -11.75
CA LYS A 324 -33.02 18.42 -11.08
C LYS A 324 -31.84 19.37 -11.19
N GLN A 325 -32.13 20.67 -11.27
CA GLN A 325 -31.09 21.70 -11.26
C GLN A 325 -30.58 21.87 -9.83
N ILE A 326 -29.27 21.78 -9.64
CA ILE A 326 -28.63 22.03 -8.36
C ILE A 326 -27.68 23.22 -8.47
N ALA A 327 -27.58 24.00 -7.39
CA ALA A 327 -26.52 24.98 -7.23
C ALA A 327 -26.06 24.98 -5.77
N GLY A 328 -24.77 24.74 -5.55
CA GLY A 328 -24.15 24.78 -4.23
C GLY A 328 -23.02 25.78 -4.17
N THR A 329 -23.00 26.58 -3.11
CA THR A 329 -21.83 27.40 -2.76
C THR A 329 -21.09 26.70 -1.64
N TYR A 330 -19.77 26.60 -1.79
CA TYR A 330 -18.91 25.87 -0.88
C TYR A 330 -17.73 26.72 -0.43
N GLU A 331 -17.29 26.48 0.79
CA GLU A 331 -16.05 27.01 1.35
C GLU A 331 -15.02 25.89 1.57
N ARG A 332 -13.74 26.22 1.56
CA ARG A 332 -12.68 25.23 1.83
C ARG A 332 -12.80 24.69 3.25
N ARG A 333 -12.90 23.36 3.39
CA ARG A 333 -13.02 22.69 4.68
C ARG A 333 -11.65 22.40 5.28
N PHE A 334 -11.40 22.93 6.47
CA PHE A 334 -10.21 22.58 7.25
C PHE A 334 -10.31 21.15 7.80
N MET A 335 -9.21 20.40 7.71
CA MET A 335 -9.13 19.02 8.20
C MET A 335 -8.29 18.94 9.47
N GLU A 336 -8.90 18.50 10.58
CA GLU A 336 -8.26 18.43 11.90
C GLU A 336 -6.92 17.71 11.90
N ARG A 337 -6.77 16.63 11.11
CA ARG A 337 -5.51 15.88 10.99
C ARG A 337 -4.29 16.74 10.67
N SER A 338 -4.48 17.88 10.00
CA SER A 338 -3.39 18.80 9.63
C SER A 338 -2.80 19.56 10.83
N LYS A 339 -3.48 19.61 11.98
CA LYS A 339 -2.96 20.17 13.25
C LYS A 339 -2.04 19.22 13.99
N TYR A 340 -2.08 17.93 13.64
CA TYR A 340 -1.38 16.88 14.37
C TYR A 340 -0.11 16.49 13.62
N GLY A 341 0.98 16.41 14.38
CA GLY A 341 2.32 16.07 13.92
C GLY A 341 3.16 15.59 15.09
N PHE A 342 4.43 15.28 14.85
CA PHE A 342 5.33 14.86 15.91
C PHE A 342 5.49 15.98 16.96
N ARG A 343 5.20 15.67 18.22
CA ARG A 343 5.43 16.54 19.37
C ARG A 343 6.29 15.77 20.37
N TRP A 344 7.50 16.28 20.65
CA TRP A 344 8.37 15.67 21.66
C TRP A 344 7.81 15.86 23.07
N VAL A 345 7.25 17.04 23.33
CA VAL A 345 6.63 17.40 24.62
C VAL A 345 5.12 17.23 24.50
N GLN A 346 4.53 16.57 25.49
CA GLN A 346 3.09 16.42 25.60
C GLN A 346 2.44 17.81 25.74
N PRO A 347 1.39 18.13 24.96
CA PRO A 347 0.64 19.37 25.18
C PRO A 347 -0.02 19.34 26.57
N GLU A 348 -0.14 20.50 27.20
CA GLU A 348 -0.91 20.63 28.44
C GLU A 348 -2.33 20.09 28.18
N MET A 349 -2.72 19.07 28.96
CA MET A 349 -4.11 18.62 28.97
C MET A 349 -4.92 19.70 29.66
N ASP A 350 -5.90 20.25 28.97
CA ASP A 350 -6.89 21.14 29.56
C ASP A 350 -7.71 20.31 30.57
N PRO A 351 -7.55 20.55 31.89
CA PRO A 351 -8.22 19.76 32.93
C PRO A 351 -9.73 19.98 32.95
N ASP A 352 -10.22 21.07 32.32
CA ASP A 352 -11.63 21.41 32.19
C ASP A 352 -12.22 20.96 30.85
N ALA A 353 -11.40 20.39 29.95
CA ALA A 353 -11.92 19.76 28.75
C ALA A 353 -12.77 18.55 29.15
N VAL A 354 -14.04 18.56 28.74
CA VAL A 354 -14.95 17.41 28.84
C VAL A 354 -14.18 16.22 28.28
N ALA A 355 -13.90 15.20 29.09
CA ALA A 355 -13.11 14.04 28.73
C ALA A 355 -13.60 13.48 27.37
N VAL A 356 -12.93 13.89 26.29
CA VAL A 356 -13.17 13.34 24.96
C VAL A 356 -12.38 12.05 24.97
N GLY A 357 -13.09 10.94 25.20
CA GLY A 357 -12.62 9.56 25.37
C GLY A 357 -11.15 9.30 25.07
N GLU A 358 -10.47 8.79 26.10
CA GLU A 358 -9.12 8.20 26.08
C GLU A 358 -8.86 7.25 24.90
#